data_AF-A0A835TKV8-F1
#
_entry.id   AF-A0A835TKV8-F1
#
_cell.length_a   1.000
_cell.length_b   1.000
_cell.length_c   1.000
_cell.angle_alpha   90.00
_cell.angle_beta   90.00
_cell.angle_gamma   90.00
#
_symmetry.space_group_name_H-M   'P 1'
#
loop_
_entity.id
_entity.type
_entity.pdbx_description
1 polymer ?
#
loop_
_entity_poly.entity_id
_entity_poly.type
_entity_poly.pdbx_seq_one_letter_code
_entity_poly.pdbx_strand_id
1 'polypeptide(L)'
;MFRRKIRSRREYLYRKILEGKERLLYEKKRGIREARGNRSLLSLETKKPHFVKKLILRMKALQYAIYDDEYAKATKRDPKILLTTSRDPSAPLTKFVKFVFPNVEPMNRGGQVNKSEIIESCRAHDYTDVILVHNHRGVPDGLVICHLPFGPTAYFEVLNVDKKAIGTMPDARPHLILSNFKSKILKRIITFANQYDHISFRHHIYEKHGGPKSVELKEIGPRFEMRLYQIKLGTVDQTEAQYERVLRPYMNTTNKRKFIGD
;
A
#
# COMPACT_ATOMS: atom_id res chain seq x y z
N MET A 1 20.54 20.75 -1.29
CA MET A 1 19.35 19.87 -1.15
C MET A 1 19.68 18.37 -1.30
N PHE A 2 20.42 17.95 -2.34
CA PHE A 2 20.77 16.53 -2.60
C PHE A 2 21.51 15.81 -1.46
N ARG A 3 22.50 16.44 -0.82
CA ARG A 3 23.25 15.83 0.31
C ARG A 3 22.35 15.48 1.50
N ARG A 4 21.36 16.32 1.81
CA ARG A 4 20.36 16.07 2.86
C ARG A 4 19.48 14.86 2.50
N LYS A 5 19.03 14.76 1.25
CA LYS A 5 18.24 13.61 0.76
C LYS A 5 19.03 12.30 0.88
N ILE A 6 20.30 12.28 0.46
CA ILE A 6 21.18 11.10 0.56
C ILE A 6 21.38 10.71 2.03
N ARG A 7 21.63 11.68 2.91
CA ARG A 7 21.76 11.46 4.34
C ARG A 7 20.49 10.86 4.95
N SER A 8 19.33 11.48 4.70
CA SER A 8 18.04 10.97 5.20
C SER A 8 17.73 9.57 4.69
N ARG A 9 18.10 9.25 3.43
CA ARG A 9 17.96 7.90 2.89
C ARG A 9 18.89 6.90 3.59
N ARG A 10 20.16 7.26 3.83
CA ARG A 10 21.11 6.40 4.56
C ARG A 10 20.64 6.13 5.99
N GLU A 11 20.14 7.17 6.67
CA GLU A 11 19.57 7.05 8.00
C GLU A 11 18.33 6.13 7.99
N TYR A 12 17.46 6.27 7.00
CA TYR A 12 16.29 5.40 6.83
C TYR A 12 16.68 3.93 6.60
N LEU A 13 17.59 3.65 5.66
CA LEU A 13 18.06 2.27 5.41
C LEU A 13 18.74 1.68 6.65
N TYR A 14 19.52 2.48 7.38
CA TYR A 14 20.17 2.05 8.61
C TYR A 14 19.13 1.68 9.69
N ARG A 15 18.08 2.49 9.87
CA ARG A 15 16.96 2.18 10.78
C ARG A 15 16.26 0.89 10.40
N LYS A 16 15.97 0.69 9.11
CA LYS A 16 15.33 -0.54 8.61
C LYS A 16 16.17 -1.80 8.84
N ILE A 17 17.50 -1.68 8.73
CA ILE A 17 18.43 -2.78 9.07
C ILE A 17 18.42 -3.08 10.58
N LEU A 18 18.40 -2.04 11.43
CA LEU A 18 18.31 -2.21 12.88
C LEU A 18 17.00 -2.89 13.27
N GLU A 19 15.89 -2.49 12.64
CA GLU A 19 14.58 -3.10 12.86
C GLU A 19 14.60 -4.61 12.55
N GLY A 20 15.28 -5.04 11.47
CA GLY A 20 15.47 -6.47 11.19
C GLY A 20 16.21 -7.22 12.29
N LYS A 21 17.27 -6.63 12.86
CA LYS A 21 18.01 -7.22 14.00
C LYS A 21 17.16 -7.25 15.28
N GLU A 22 16.41 -6.19 15.53
CA GLU A 22 15.50 -6.09 16.67
C GLU A 22 14.34 -7.07 16.56
N ARG A 23 13.81 -7.28 15.35
CA ARG A 23 12.76 -8.28 15.06
C ARG A 23 13.24 -9.70 15.34
N LEU A 24 14.44 -10.08 14.86
CA LEU A 24 15.03 -11.39 15.18
C LEU A 24 15.22 -11.58 16.69
N LEU A 25 15.62 -10.52 17.39
CA LEU A 25 15.77 -10.53 18.84
C LEU A 25 14.40 -10.62 19.55
N TYR A 26 13.37 -9.98 19.00
CA TYR A 26 11.99 -10.05 19.48
C TYR A 26 11.38 -11.43 19.28
N GLU A 27 11.57 -12.07 18.14
CA GLU A 27 11.10 -13.44 17.87
C GLU A 27 11.76 -14.44 18.83
N LYS A 28 13.08 -14.30 19.08
CA LYS A 28 13.78 -15.08 20.11
C LYS A 28 13.18 -14.85 21.52
N LYS A 29 12.89 -13.59 21.89
CA LYS A 29 12.23 -13.25 23.17
C LYS A 29 10.85 -13.89 23.28
N ARG A 30 10.06 -13.83 22.21
CA ARG A 30 8.72 -14.39 22.16
C ARG A 30 8.76 -15.91 22.32
N GLY A 31 9.65 -16.60 21.61
CA GLY A 31 9.84 -18.05 21.76
C GLY A 31 10.23 -18.45 23.20
N ILE A 32 11.11 -17.69 23.85
CA ILE A 32 11.45 -17.91 25.27
C ILE A 32 10.24 -17.71 26.19
N ARG A 33 9.37 -16.72 25.91
CA ARG A 33 8.15 -16.48 26.67
C ARG A 33 7.15 -17.63 26.53
N GLU A 34 6.95 -18.12 25.31
CA GLU A 34 6.07 -19.26 25.02
C GLU A 34 6.61 -20.56 25.65
N ALA A 35 7.92 -20.81 25.57
CA ALA A 35 8.57 -21.96 26.20
C ALA A 35 8.64 -21.89 27.74
N ARG A 36 8.52 -20.69 28.34
CA ARG A 36 8.30 -20.56 29.80
C ARG A 36 6.91 -21.01 30.22
N GLY A 37 5.91 -20.87 29.36
CA GLY A 37 4.57 -21.41 29.55
C GLY A 37 4.52 -22.93 29.37
N ASN A 38 5.25 -23.45 28.38
CA ASN A 38 5.36 -24.88 28.07
C ASN A 38 6.79 -25.39 28.33
N ARG A 39 7.04 -25.96 29.52
CA ARG A 39 8.38 -26.39 30.01
C ARG A 39 9.15 -27.37 29.11
N SER A 40 8.57 -27.91 28.04
CA SER A 40 9.14 -28.97 27.20
C SER A 40 9.92 -28.52 25.95
N LEU A 41 10.01 -27.22 25.63
CA LEU A 41 10.57 -26.75 24.33
C LEU A 41 11.79 -25.80 24.40
N LEU A 42 12.61 -25.84 25.46
CA LEU A 42 13.81 -24.99 25.54
C LEU A 42 15.05 -25.61 24.88
N SER A 43 15.56 -24.98 23.81
CA SER A 43 16.86 -25.29 23.21
C SER A 43 18.03 -24.96 24.15
N LEU A 44 19.16 -25.69 24.06
CA LEU A 44 20.29 -25.58 25.00
C LEU A 44 20.88 -24.16 25.15
N GLU A 45 20.84 -23.33 24.10
CA GLU A 45 21.39 -21.96 24.14
C GLU A 45 20.59 -21.00 25.03
N THR A 46 19.29 -21.25 25.22
CA THR A 46 18.38 -20.38 26.01
C THR A 46 18.44 -20.65 27.52
N LYS A 47 19.15 -21.69 27.95
CA LYS A 47 19.29 -22.08 29.37
C LYS A 47 20.27 -21.21 30.17
N LYS A 48 21.06 -20.33 29.53
CA LYS A 48 21.99 -19.44 30.26
C LYS A 48 21.22 -18.34 31.01
N PRO A 49 21.19 -18.34 32.36
CA PRO A 49 20.30 -17.48 33.15
C PRO A 49 20.62 -15.99 33.02
N HIS A 50 21.88 -15.63 32.78
CA HIS A 50 22.32 -14.24 32.62
C HIS A 50 21.77 -13.59 31.33
N PHE A 51 21.66 -14.39 30.26
CA PHE A 51 21.11 -13.94 28.98
C PHE A 51 19.62 -13.65 29.11
N VAL A 52 18.87 -14.53 29.77
CA VAL A 52 17.42 -14.40 30.00
C VAL A 52 17.09 -13.17 30.83
N LYS A 53 17.83 -12.88 31.91
CA LYS A 53 17.61 -11.69 32.76
C LYS A 53 17.81 -10.38 31.98
N LYS A 54 18.89 -10.30 31.18
CA LYS A 54 19.18 -9.12 30.34
C LYS A 54 18.14 -8.93 29.23
N LEU A 55 17.61 -10.03 28.68
CA LEU A 55 16.53 -10.02 27.68
C LEU A 55 15.20 -9.51 28.25
N ILE A 56 14.82 -9.94 29.46
CA ILE A 56 13.58 -9.53 30.15
C ILE A 56 13.58 -8.04 30.49
N LEU A 57 14.69 -7.50 31.02
CA LEU A 57 14.81 -6.07 31.33
C LEU A 57 14.58 -5.20 30.08
N ARG A 58 15.09 -5.66 28.94
CA ARG A 58 14.97 -5.02 27.63
C ARG A 58 13.61 -5.27 26.95
N MET A 59 12.73 -6.12 27.51
CA MET A 59 11.37 -6.35 26.98
C MET A 59 10.39 -5.28 27.44
N LYS A 60 10.47 -4.81 28.69
CA LYS A 60 9.59 -3.75 29.21
C LYS A 60 9.73 -2.44 28.42
N ALA A 61 10.91 -2.16 27.85
CA ALA A 61 11.16 -0.97 27.04
C ALA A 61 10.55 -1.03 25.62
N LEU A 62 10.29 -2.22 25.06
CA LEU A 62 9.81 -2.39 23.68
C LEU A 62 8.29 -2.32 23.54
N GLN A 63 7.54 -2.34 24.64
CA GLN A 63 6.07 -2.36 24.62
C GLN A 63 5.44 -1.08 24.04
N TYR A 64 6.21 0.00 23.89
CA TYR A 64 5.77 1.30 23.36
C TYR A 64 6.39 1.68 22.02
N ALA A 65 7.02 0.75 21.30
CA ALA A 65 7.35 0.99 19.90
C ALA A 65 6.09 0.74 19.07
N ILE A 66 5.27 1.78 18.88
CA ILE A 66 4.45 1.86 17.66
C ILE A 66 5.43 1.57 16.53
N TYR A 67 5.16 0.51 15.77
CA TYR A 67 5.99 0.08 14.64
C TYR A 67 6.36 1.33 13.81
N ASP A 68 7.65 1.63 13.65
CA ASP A 68 8.12 2.81 12.90
C ASP A 68 7.95 2.50 11.40
N ASP A 69 6.68 2.44 10.98
CA ASP A 69 6.24 2.15 9.62
C ASP A 69 6.32 3.44 8.78
N GLU A 70 6.64 3.30 7.49
CA GLU A 70 6.63 4.37 6.51
C GLU A 70 5.31 5.19 6.55
N TYR A 71 4.20 4.55 6.90
CA TYR A 71 2.87 5.17 7.01
C TYR A 71 2.48 5.65 8.41
N ALA A 72 3.35 5.54 9.43
CA ALA A 72 3.00 5.88 10.83
C ALA A 72 2.53 7.35 11.01
N LYS A 73 2.88 8.24 10.07
CA LYS A 73 2.49 9.66 10.09
C LYS A 73 1.27 9.97 9.22
N ALA A 74 0.63 8.96 8.61
CA ALA A 74 -0.47 9.15 7.67
C ALA A 74 -1.70 9.86 8.27
N THR A 75 -1.92 9.76 9.58
CA THR A 75 -3.03 10.43 10.28
C THR A 75 -2.80 11.92 10.58
N LYS A 76 -1.57 12.42 10.41
CA LYS A 76 -1.23 13.81 10.80
C LYS A 76 -1.53 14.83 9.71
N ARG A 77 -1.52 14.41 8.44
CA ARG A 77 -1.71 15.28 7.29
C ARG A 77 -2.56 14.57 6.25
N ASP A 78 -3.42 15.32 5.56
CA ASP A 78 -4.15 14.76 4.44
C ASP A 78 -3.19 14.39 3.30
N PRO A 79 -3.37 13.22 2.67
CA PRO A 79 -2.51 12.78 1.59
C PRO A 79 -2.69 13.69 0.37
N LYS A 80 -1.56 14.15 -0.17
CA LYS A 80 -1.50 14.88 -1.42
C LYS A 80 -1.00 13.93 -2.49
N ILE A 81 -1.87 13.57 -3.42
CA ILE A 81 -1.64 12.50 -4.38
C ILE A 81 -1.46 13.10 -5.76
N LEU A 82 -0.32 12.83 -6.40
CA LEU A 82 -0.10 13.15 -7.81
C LEU A 82 -0.51 11.95 -8.64
N LEU A 83 -1.33 12.16 -9.67
CA LEU A 83 -1.62 11.12 -10.65
C LEU A 83 -1.05 11.50 -12.01
N THR A 84 -0.25 10.58 -12.55
CA THR A 84 0.41 10.72 -13.85
C THR A 84 0.13 9.51 -14.73
N THR A 85 0.14 9.72 -16.05
CA THR A 85 -0.08 8.66 -17.04
C THR A 85 1.23 8.16 -17.67
N SER A 86 1.12 7.23 -18.60
CA SER A 86 2.17 6.90 -19.58
C SER A 86 2.60 8.12 -20.41
N ARG A 87 3.69 7.99 -21.19
CA ARG A 87 4.24 9.07 -22.04
C ARG A 87 3.17 9.64 -22.97
N ASP A 88 2.45 8.75 -23.64
CA ASP A 88 1.43 9.07 -24.62
C ASP A 88 0.08 8.50 -24.15
N PRO A 89 -0.68 9.26 -23.34
CA PRO A 89 -1.95 8.78 -22.84
C PRO A 89 -3.01 8.76 -23.94
N SER A 90 -3.79 7.69 -23.98
CA SER A 90 -5.01 7.64 -24.79
C SER A 90 -6.12 8.50 -24.16
N ALA A 91 -6.94 9.19 -24.95
CA ALA A 91 -8.03 10.04 -24.45
C ALA A 91 -8.99 9.39 -23.42
N PRO A 92 -9.35 8.09 -23.52
CA PRO A 92 -10.17 7.42 -22.49
C PRO A 92 -9.49 7.33 -21.11
N LEU A 93 -8.15 7.23 -21.08
CA LEU A 93 -7.37 7.11 -19.85
C LEU A 93 -7.46 8.39 -19.01
N THR A 94 -7.37 9.56 -19.66
CA THR A 94 -7.46 10.85 -18.99
C THR A 94 -8.79 11.03 -18.25
N LYS A 95 -9.87 10.39 -18.73
CA LYS A 95 -11.17 10.38 -18.06
C LYS A 95 -11.21 9.40 -16.88
N PHE A 96 -10.68 8.17 -17.06
CA PHE A 96 -10.63 7.13 -16.03
C PHE A 96 -9.95 7.62 -14.73
N VAL A 97 -8.86 8.35 -14.91
CA VAL A 97 -7.97 8.86 -13.87
C VAL A 97 -8.65 9.76 -12.83
N LYS A 98 -9.66 10.55 -13.22
CA LYS A 98 -10.29 11.53 -12.32
C LYS A 98 -11.20 10.91 -11.25
N PHE A 99 -11.65 9.67 -11.43
CA PHE A 99 -12.76 9.12 -10.64
C PHE A 99 -12.34 8.14 -9.54
N VAL A 100 -11.09 7.67 -9.51
CA VAL A 100 -10.68 6.56 -8.64
C VAL A 100 -10.35 7.04 -7.22
N PHE A 101 -9.69 8.20 -7.07
CA PHE A 101 -9.16 8.65 -5.80
C PHE A 101 -9.60 10.09 -5.48
N PRO A 102 -10.00 10.39 -4.23
CA PRO A 102 -10.23 11.76 -3.78
C PRO A 102 -8.90 12.52 -3.67
N ASN A 103 -8.94 13.85 -3.80
CA ASN A 103 -7.77 14.73 -3.62
C ASN A 103 -6.56 14.40 -4.51
N VAL A 104 -6.84 14.03 -5.76
CA VAL A 104 -5.80 13.78 -6.77
C VAL A 104 -5.60 15.00 -7.65
N GLU A 105 -4.34 15.39 -7.81
CA GLU A 105 -3.93 16.35 -8.82
C GLU A 105 -3.42 15.58 -10.07
N PRO A 106 -4.16 15.62 -11.19
CA PRO A 106 -3.70 15.02 -12.43
C PRO A 106 -2.60 15.88 -13.06
N MET A 107 -1.52 15.25 -13.49
CA MET A 107 -0.44 15.91 -14.22
C MET A 107 -0.20 15.20 -15.54
N ASN A 108 -0.22 16.00 -16.62
CA ASN A 108 0.12 15.52 -17.95
C ASN A 108 1.62 15.24 -18.01
N ARG A 109 1.99 14.01 -18.36
CA ARG A 109 3.39 13.59 -18.33
C ARG A 109 4.21 14.13 -19.52
N GLY A 110 3.61 14.17 -20.72
CA GLY A 110 4.29 14.61 -21.95
C GLY A 110 5.49 13.73 -22.34
N GLY A 111 6.12 14.07 -23.48
CA GLY A 111 7.23 13.30 -24.03
C GLY A 111 8.57 13.50 -23.29
N GLN A 112 8.81 14.68 -22.72
CA GLN A 112 10.13 15.07 -22.19
C GLN A 112 10.33 14.79 -20.70
N VAL A 113 9.28 14.49 -19.94
CA VAL A 113 9.41 14.36 -18.49
C VAL A 113 9.79 12.93 -18.09
N ASN A 114 10.93 12.82 -17.41
CA ASN A 114 11.41 11.55 -16.87
C ASN A 114 10.75 11.22 -15.53
N LYS A 115 10.60 9.93 -15.22
CA LYS A 115 10.01 9.47 -13.94
C LYS A 115 10.79 10.00 -12.73
N SER A 116 12.11 10.10 -12.84
CA SER A 116 13.00 10.65 -11.80
C SER A 116 12.69 12.11 -11.48
N GLU A 117 12.56 12.96 -12.50
CA GLU A 117 12.25 14.38 -12.36
C GLU A 117 10.88 14.60 -11.70
N ILE A 118 9.88 13.80 -12.09
CA ILE A 118 8.54 13.83 -11.47
C ILE A 118 8.66 13.57 -9.97
N ILE A 119 9.37 12.51 -9.59
CA ILE A 119 9.54 12.13 -8.19
C ILE A 119 10.31 13.21 -7.42
N GLU A 120 11.32 13.82 -8.03
CA GLU A 120 12.06 14.91 -7.41
C GLU A 120 11.20 16.16 -7.19
N SER A 121 10.38 16.51 -8.17
CA SER A 121 9.40 17.59 -8.05
C SER A 121 8.35 17.26 -6.98
N CYS A 122 7.85 16.04 -6.95
CA CYS A 122 6.90 15.58 -5.94
C CYS A 122 7.47 15.66 -4.52
N ARG A 123 8.74 15.28 -4.36
CA ARG A 123 9.47 15.41 -3.08
C ARG A 123 9.70 16.86 -2.68
N ALA A 124 9.81 17.79 -3.63
CA ALA A 124 9.99 19.22 -3.34
C ALA A 124 8.67 19.89 -2.91
N HIS A 125 7.53 19.38 -3.38
CA HIS A 125 6.19 19.87 -3.07
C HIS A 125 5.46 19.03 -2.00
N ASP A 126 6.20 18.19 -1.26
CA ASP A 126 5.70 17.38 -0.14
C ASP A 126 4.52 16.44 -0.46
N TYR A 127 4.42 15.94 -1.70
CA TYR A 127 3.44 14.89 -2.05
C TYR A 127 3.65 13.63 -1.20
N THR A 128 2.54 12.99 -0.82
CA THR A 128 2.57 11.72 -0.08
C THR A 128 2.73 10.54 -1.02
N ASP A 129 2.01 10.57 -2.14
CA ASP A 129 1.91 9.42 -3.04
C ASP A 129 1.92 9.87 -4.50
N VAL A 130 2.55 9.06 -5.34
CA VAL A 130 2.53 9.21 -6.79
C VAL A 130 1.91 7.96 -7.38
N ILE A 131 0.87 8.16 -8.17
CA ILE A 131 0.17 7.12 -8.89
C ILE A 131 0.51 7.24 -10.38
N LEU A 132 1.00 6.16 -10.95
CA LEU A 132 1.33 6.05 -12.37
C LEU A 132 0.39 5.03 -13.01
N VAL A 133 -0.36 5.47 -14.03
CA VAL A 133 -1.27 4.60 -14.79
C VAL A 133 -0.68 4.30 -16.16
N HIS A 134 -0.57 3.01 -16.46
CA HIS A 134 -0.16 2.47 -17.75
C HIS A 134 -1.37 1.91 -18.50
N ASN A 135 -1.34 2.03 -19.82
CA ASN A 135 -2.39 1.57 -20.71
C ASN A 135 -1.83 0.78 -21.88
N HIS A 136 -2.64 -0.14 -22.38
CA HIS A 136 -2.45 -0.81 -23.66
C HIS A 136 -3.67 -0.54 -24.53
N ARG A 137 -3.47 0.05 -25.73
CA ARG A 137 -4.54 0.31 -26.72
C ARG A 137 -5.81 0.97 -26.15
N GLY A 138 -5.64 1.91 -25.21
CA GLY A 138 -6.77 2.64 -24.61
C GLY A 138 -7.52 1.91 -23.49
N VAL A 139 -6.97 0.82 -22.98
CA VAL A 139 -7.42 0.13 -21.76
C VAL A 139 -6.31 0.27 -20.69
N PRO A 140 -6.62 0.70 -19.46
CA PRO A 140 -5.63 0.71 -18.39
C PRO A 140 -5.27 -0.73 -18.00
N ASP A 141 -3.97 -1.00 -17.90
CA ASP A 141 -3.41 -2.35 -17.72
C ASP A 141 -2.45 -2.40 -16.52
N GLY A 142 -1.77 -1.29 -16.23
CA GLY A 142 -0.86 -1.20 -15.08
C GLY A 142 -1.19 -0.03 -14.18
N LEU A 143 -1.18 -0.27 -12.88
CA LEU A 143 -1.30 0.76 -11.85
C LEU A 143 -0.10 0.64 -10.91
N VAL A 144 0.66 1.71 -10.76
CA VAL A 144 1.81 1.76 -9.86
C VAL A 144 1.57 2.83 -8.82
N ILE A 145 1.62 2.44 -7.55
CA ILE A 145 1.43 3.33 -6.40
C ILE A 145 2.77 3.42 -5.68
N CYS A 146 3.31 4.64 -5.57
CA CYS A 146 4.61 4.90 -4.97
C CYS A 146 4.44 5.86 -3.79
N HIS A 147 4.84 5.43 -2.60
CA HIS A 147 4.83 6.28 -1.42
C HIS A 147 6.13 7.08 -1.30
N LEU A 148 6.02 8.39 -1.09
CA LEU A 148 7.13 9.31 -0.95
C LEU A 148 7.32 9.71 0.52
N PRO A 149 8.56 10.02 0.96
CA PRO A 149 9.76 10.26 0.13
C PRO A 149 10.62 9.03 -0.17
N PHE A 150 10.58 7.99 0.67
CA PHE A 150 11.39 6.75 0.54
C PHE A 150 10.54 5.49 0.75
N GLY A 151 9.22 5.63 0.61
CA GLY A 151 8.29 4.55 0.86
C GLY A 151 8.32 3.48 -0.22
N PRO A 152 7.54 2.40 -0.03
CA PRO A 152 7.47 1.31 -0.97
C PRO A 152 6.73 1.73 -2.25
N THR A 153 6.97 0.95 -3.30
CA THR A 153 6.24 1.02 -4.57
C THR A 153 5.53 -0.32 -4.79
N ALA A 154 4.20 -0.26 -4.87
CA ALA A 154 3.37 -1.40 -5.21
C ALA A 154 2.98 -1.33 -6.69
N TYR A 155 3.14 -2.44 -7.38
CA TYR A 155 2.80 -2.59 -8.79
C TYR A 155 1.62 -3.56 -8.92
N PHE A 156 0.57 -3.05 -9.55
CA PHE A 156 -0.66 -3.77 -9.80
C PHE A 156 -0.89 -3.90 -11.30
N GLU A 157 -1.36 -5.07 -11.70
CA GLU A 157 -1.97 -5.32 -12.98
C GLU A 157 -3.46 -5.02 -12.85
N VAL A 158 -4.05 -4.31 -13.80
CA VAL A 158 -5.45 -3.92 -13.81
C VAL A 158 -6.17 -4.75 -14.87
N LEU A 159 -7.19 -5.47 -14.43
CA LEU A 159 -7.96 -6.42 -15.22
C LEU A 159 -9.44 -5.99 -15.23
N ASN A 160 -10.18 -6.48 -16.22
CA ASN A 160 -11.65 -6.38 -16.28
C ASN A 160 -12.18 -4.94 -16.08
N VAL A 161 -11.61 -3.99 -16.84
CA VAL A 161 -11.97 -2.58 -16.75
C VAL A 161 -13.27 -2.30 -17.50
N ASP A 162 -14.36 -2.05 -16.77
CA ASP A 162 -15.62 -1.63 -17.37
C ASP A 162 -15.64 -0.12 -17.64
N LYS A 163 -16.04 0.24 -18.86
CA LYS A 163 -16.11 1.64 -19.35
C LYS A 163 -17.52 2.24 -19.29
N LYS A 164 -18.41 1.76 -18.41
CA LYS A 164 -19.79 2.30 -18.32
C LYS A 164 -19.74 3.82 -18.09
N ALA A 165 -20.68 4.54 -18.72
CA ALA A 165 -20.76 5.98 -18.66
C ALA A 165 -20.78 6.46 -17.21
N ILE A 166 -19.70 7.12 -16.79
CA ILE A 166 -19.52 7.59 -15.43
C ILE A 166 -20.33 8.89 -15.30
N GLY A 167 -21.36 8.90 -14.45
CA GLY A 167 -22.08 10.11 -14.09
C GLY A 167 -21.22 11.07 -13.25
N THR A 168 -21.71 12.28 -12.99
CA THR A 168 -21.01 13.25 -12.13
C THR A 168 -20.81 12.67 -10.73
N MET A 169 -19.55 12.63 -10.29
CA MET A 169 -19.16 12.01 -9.03
C MET A 169 -19.21 13.04 -7.89
N PRO A 170 -19.74 12.70 -6.70
CA PRO A 170 -19.70 13.61 -5.57
C PRO A 170 -18.29 13.72 -4.98
N ASP A 171 -17.87 14.95 -4.67
CA ASP A 171 -16.58 15.27 -4.04
C ASP A 171 -16.48 14.88 -2.55
N ALA A 172 -17.50 14.21 -2.00
CA ALA A 172 -17.47 13.72 -0.62
C ALA A 172 -16.34 12.68 -0.41
N ARG A 173 -15.70 12.72 0.75
CA ARG A 173 -14.68 11.73 1.15
C ARG A 173 -15.32 10.33 1.22
N PRO A 174 -14.82 9.34 0.45
CA PRO A 174 -15.38 8.00 0.44
C PRO A 174 -15.06 7.24 1.72
N HIS A 175 -15.98 6.38 2.15
CA HIS A 175 -15.64 5.32 3.09
C HIS A 175 -14.99 4.16 2.38
N LEU A 176 -13.98 3.58 3.02
CA LEU A 176 -13.32 2.37 2.55
C LEU A 176 -13.91 1.17 3.29
N ILE A 177 -14.56 0.28 2.54
CA ILE A 177 -14.90 -1.05 3.03
C ILE A 177 -13.76 -1.98 2.64
N LEU A 178 -12.96 -2.29 3.64
CA LEU A 178 -12.16 -3.50 3.67
C LEU A 178 -13.05 -4.58 4.29
N SER A 179 -13.08 -5.79 3.73
CA SER A 179 -13.92 -6.88 4.24
C SER A 179 -13.81 -6.96 5.77
N ASN A 180 -14.98 -7.01 6.46
CA ASN A 180 -15.16 -7.04 7.92
C ASN A 180 -15.09 -5.75 8.76
N PHE A 181 -15.02 -4.54 8.21
CA PHE A 181 -15.09 -3.30 9.03
C PHE A 181 -16.45 -2.58 8.98
N LYS A 182 -17.05 -2.32 10.15
CA LYS A 182 -18.27 -1.51 10.30
C LYS A 182 -17.90 -0.04 10.54
N SER A 183 -18.22 0.85 9.59
CA SER A 183 -18.08 2.31 9.75
C SER A 183 -19.45 3.00 9.75
N LYS A 184 -19.56 4.13 10.48
CA LYS A 184 -20.66 5.08 10.36
C LYS A 184 -20.67 5.72 8.96
N ILE A 185 -21.83 6.25 8.57
CA ILE A 185 -22.42 6.13 7.23
C ILE A 185 -22.40 7.50 6.49
N LEU A 186 -21.51 7.71 5.50
CA LEU A 186 -21.45 8.83 4.52
C LEU A 186 -21.74 8.31 3.11
N LYS A 187 -22.48 9.08 2.31
CA LYS A 187 -23.13 8.72 1.03
C LYS A 187 -22.26 7.96 -0.01
N ARG A 188 -20.93 7.92 0.11
CA ARG A 188 -19.99 7.35 -0.86
C ARG A 188 -19.17 6.21 -0.23
N ILE A 189 -19.18 5.03 -0.86
CA ILE A 189 -18.53 3.80 -0.41
C ILE A 189 -17.63 3.25 -1.51
N ILE A 190 -16.35 3.06 -1.23
CA ILE A 190 -15.42 2.31 -2.06
C ILE A 190 -15.18 0.96 -1.40
N THR A 191 -15.35 -0.11 -2.16
CA THR A 191 -15.17 -1.48 -1.70
C THR A 191 -13.94 -2.08 -2.37
N PHE A 192 -13.04 -2.62 -1.53
CA PHE A 192 -11.94 -3.46 -1.97
C PHE A 192 -12.20 -4.88 -1.45
N ALA A 193 -12.67 -5.75 -2.34
CA ALA A 193 -12.94 -7.15 -2.02
C ALA A 193 -11.84 -8.02 -2.60
N ASN A 194 -11.11 -8.74 -1.75
CA ASN A 194 -10.04 -9.61 -2.20
C ASN A 194 -10.56 -11.05 -2.35
N GLN A 195 -10.39 -11.63 -3.53
CA GLN A 195 -10.73 -13.01 -3.86
C GLN A 195 -9.56 -13.61 -4.65
N TYR A 196 -8.89 -14.63 -4.11
CA TYR A 196 -7.79 -15.34 -4.79
C TYR A 196 -6.66 -14.43 -5.32
N ASP A 197 -6.20 -13.44 -4.54
CA ASP A 197 -5.17 -12.44 -4.93
C ASP A 197 -5.62 -11.41 -5.98
N HIS A 198 -6.90 -11.46 -6.39
CA HIS A 198 -7.55 -10.43 -7.19
C HIS A 198 -8.34 -9.51 -6.26
N ILE A 199 -7.96 -8.24 -6.24
CA ILE A 199 -8.64 -7.20 -5.48
C ILE A 199 -9.67 -6.55 -6.42
N SER A 200 -10.93 -6.85 -6.21
CA SER A 200 -12.05 -6.24 -6.91
C SER A 200 -12.31 -4.84 -6.35
N PHE A 201 -12.17 -3.83 -7.22
CA PHE A 201 -12.56 -2.45 -6.92
C PHE A 201 -13.99 -2.22 -7.37
N ARG A 202 -14.82 -1.73 -6.45
CA ARG A 202 -16.16 -1.24 -6.76
C ARG A 202 -16.41 0.06 -6.01
N HIS A 203 -17.17 0.94 -6.64
CA HIS A 203 -17.49 2.24 -6.08
C HIS A 203 -19.00 2.45 -6.15
N HIS A 204 -19.58 2.69 -4.97
CA HIS A 204 -21.02 2.76 -4.75
C HIS A 204 -21.36 4.07 -4.04
N ILE A 205 -22.48 4.66 -4.41
CA ILE A 205 -23.23 5.60 -3.57
C ILE A 205 -24.32 4.80 -2.89
N TYR A 206 -24.55 5.06 -1.61
CA TYR A 206 -25.75 4.54 -0.95
C TYR A 206 -26.78 5.66 -0.77
N GLU A 207 -28.04 5.29 -0.95
CA GLU A 207 -29.20 6.10 -0.60
C GLU A 207 -30.01 5.35 0.46
N LYS A 208 -30.50 6.08 1.47
CA LYS A 208 -31.35 5.53 2.52
C LYS A 208 -32.73 6.13 2.39
N HIS A 209 -33.69 5.35 1.90
CA HIS A 209 -35.08 5.73 1.90
C HIS A 209 -35.69 5.40 3.27
N GLY A 210 -35.70 6.39 4.17
CA GLY A 210 -36.57 6.47 5.35
C GLY A 210 -36.44 5.41 6.46
N GLY A 211 -35.65 4.35 6.30
CA GLY A 211 -35.58 3.24 7.27
C GLY A 211 -34.17 2.69 7.52
N PRO A 212 -33.94 1.98 8.65
CA PRO A 212 -32.65 1.38 8.97
C PRO A 212 -32.30 0.15 8.12
N LYS A 213 -33.29 -0.48 7.47
CA LYS A 213 -33.12 -1.71 6.67
C LYS A 213 -33.10 -1.48 5.15
N SER A 214 -33.48 -0.31 4.66
CA SER A 214 -33.54 0.03 3.24
C SER A 214 -32.31 0.84 2.83
N VAL A 215 -31.22 0.15 2.50
CA VAL A 215 -30.03 0.75 1.89
C VAL A 215 -30.00 0.33 0.43
N GLU A 216 -30.17 1.28 -0.48
CA GLU A 216 -29.99 1.07 -1.90
C GLU A 216 -28.60 1.51 -2.32
N LEU A 217 -27.89 0.65 -3.05
CA LEU A 217 -26.55 0.94 -3.57
C LEU A 217 -26.63 1.23 -5.07
N LYS A 218 -26.23 2.42 -5.47
CA LYS A 218 -26.05 2.82 -6.86
C LYS A 218 -24.57 2.79 -7.20
N GLU A 219 -24.19 2.01 -8.20
CA GLU A 219 -22.81 1.96 -8.64
C GLU A 219 -22.40 3.17 -9.46
N ILE A 220 -21.26 3.77 -9.11
CA ILE A 220 -20.72 4.94 -9.78
C ILE A 220 -19.22 4.80 -9.96
N GLY A 221 -18.74 5.05 -11.17
CA GLY A 221 -17.33 5.01 -11.49
C GLY A 221 -16.89 3.70 -12.12
N PRO A 222 -15.57 3.53 -12.34
CA PRO A 222 -15.04 2.38 -13.02
C PRO A 222 -15.11 1.13 -12.14
N ARG A 223 -15.37 -0.01 -12.78
CA ARG A 223 -15.13 -1.32 -12.19
C ARG A 223 -13.84 -1.87 -12.77
N PHE A 224 -13.00 -2.40 -11.92
CA PHE A 224 -11.82 -3.14 -12.33
C PHE A 224 -11.41 -4.09 -11.22
N GLU A 225 -10.60 -5.05 -11.59
CA GLU A 225 -9.89 -5.92 -10.68
C GLU A 225 -8.42 -5.53 -10.75
N MET A 226 -7.73 -5.61 -9.62
CA MET A 226 -6.31 -5.34 -9.56
C MET A 226 -5.60 -6.50 -8.89
N ARG A 227 -4.52 -6.95 -9.52
CA ARG A 227 -3.68 -8.04 -9.00
C ARG A 227 -2.31 -7.49 -8.65
N LEU A 228 -1.91 -7.68 -7.39
CA LEU A 228 -0.58 -7.28 -6.94
C LEU A 228 0.46 -8.25 -7.48
N TYR A 229 1.36 -7.79 -8.36
CA TYR A 229 2.44 -8.64 -8.87
C TYR A 229 3.80 -8.32 -8.24
N GLN A 230 4.01 -7.11 -7.71
CA GLN A 230 5.31 -6.73 -7.16
C GLN A 230 5.21 -5.62 -6.10
N ILE A 231 5.97 -5.75 -5.02
CA ILE A 231 6.25 -4.69 -4.05
C ILE A 231 7.77 -4.48 -3.98
N LYS A 232 8.20 -3.24 -4.18
CA LYS A 232 9.59 -2.78 -3.99
C LYS A 232 9.68 -1.90 -2.76
N LEU A 233 10.72 -2.09 -1.95
CA LEU A 233 11.04 -1.25 -0.79
C LEU A 233 11.85 -0.02 -1.21
N GLY A 234 11.28 0.77 -2.10
CA GLY A 234 11.86 1.98 -2.61
C GLY A 234 10.94 2.64 -3.62
N THR A 235 11.32 3.84 -4.02
CA THR A 235 10.53 4.67 -4.94
C THR A 235 10.77 4.28 -6.39
N VAL A 236 9.89 4.72 -7.30
CA VAL A 236 9.89 4.32 -8.73
C VAL A 236 11.18 4.69 -9.48
N ASP A 237 11.91 5.72 -9.05
CA ASP A 237 13.24 6.11 -9.56
C ASP A 237 14.33 5.09 -9.21
N GLN A 238 14.12 4.24 -8.21
CA GLN A 238 15.13 3.31 -7.68
C GLN A 238 14.93 1.92 -8.28
N THR A 239 15.58 1.66 -9.41
CA THR A 239 15.52 0.37 -10.09
C THR A 239 16.09 -0.76 -9.24
N GLU A 240 17.17 -0.49 -8.50
CA GLU A 240 17.94 -1.39 -7.64
C GLU A 240 17.31 -1.64 -6.25
N ALA A 241 16.14 -1.07 -5.96
CA ALA A 241 15.48 -1.27 -4.67
C ALA A 241 15.14 -2.75 -4.44
N GLN A 242 15.26 -3.18 -3.18
CA GLN A 242 14.96 -4.56 -2.79
C GLN A 242 13.48 -4.89 -2.99
N TYR A 243 13.22 -6.09 -3.46
CA TYR A 243 11.85 -6.61 -3.59
C TYR A 243 11.39 -7.18 -2.26
N GLU A 244 10.22 -6.74 -1.78
CA GLU A 244 9.56 -7.36 -0.63
C GLU A 244 8.74 -8.57 -1.09
N ARG A 245 7.95 -8.40 -2.14
CA ARG A 245 7.13 -9.45 -2.72
C ARG A 245 7.19 -9.38 -4.24
N VAL A 246 7.28 -10.54 -4.88
CA VAL A 246 7.20 -10.68 -6.34
C VAL A 246 6.37 -11.90 -6.66
N LEU A 247 5.39 -11.74 -7.54
CA LEU A 247 4.66 -12.84 -8.15
C LEU A 247 5.62 -13.57 -9.10
N ARG A 248 5.86 -14.85 -8.83
CA ARG A 248 6.77 -15.68 -9.63
C ARG A 248 5.96 -16.77 -10.33
N PRO A 249 5.31 -16.50 -11.48
CA PRO A 249 4.32 -17.42 -12.07
C PRO A 249 4.91 -18.75 -12.53
N TYR A 250 6.20 -18.79 -12.87
CA TYR A 250 6.85 -19.97 -13.45
C TYR A 250 7.46 -20.95 -12.42
N MET A 251 7.08 -20.90 -11.13
CA MET A 251 7.51 -21.91 -10.16
C MET A 251 6.47 -23.02 -10.02
N ASN A 252 6.88 -24.29 -9.94
CA ASN A 252 5.97 -25.44 -9.88
C ASN A 252 4.93 -25.39 -8.72
N THR A 253 5.22 -24.68 -7.63
CA THR A 253 4.35 -24.57 -6.45
C THR A 253 3.49 -23.31 -6.42
N THR A 254 3.47 -22.50 -7.49
CA THR A 254 2.71 -21.24 -7.54
C THR A 254 1.23 -21.41 -7.28
N ASN A 255 0.62 -22.41 -7.92
CA ASN A 255 -0.80 -22.71 -7.81
C ASN A 255 -1.19 -23.21 -6.40
N LYS A 256 -0.21 -23.53 -5.54
CA LYS A 256 -0.43 -24.01 -4.17
C LYS A 256 -0.15 -22.95 -3.10
N ARG A 257 0.22 -21.73 -3.49
CA ARG A 257 0.55 -20.66 -2.53
C ARG A 257 -0.73 -20.12 -1.88
N LYS A 258 -0.64 -19.81 -0.58
CA LYS A 258 -1.68 -19.05 0.13
C LYS A 258 -1.78 -17.65 -0.45
N PHE A 259 -3.01 -17.24 -0.76
CA PHE A 259 -3.27 -15.91 -1.30
C PHE A 259 -3.28 -14.86 -0.18
N ILE A 260 -3.24 -13.59 -0.55
CA ILE A 260 -3.49 -12.53 0.43
C ILE A 260 -4.92 -12.73 0.95
N GLY A 261 -5.12 -12.87 2.26
CA GLY A 261 -6.44 -12.95 2.89
C GLY A 261 -6.94 -14.34 3.28
N ASP A 262 -6.19 -15.42 2.99
CA ASP A 262 -6.44 -16.78 3.49
C ASP A 262 -5.72 -17.09 4.82
#